data_AF-A0A7K4CKZ9-F1
#
_entry.id   AF-A0A7K4CKZ9-F1
#
_cell.length_a   1.000
_cell.length_b   1.000
_cell.length_c   1.000
_cell.angle_alpha   90.00
_cell.angle_beta   90.00
_cell.angle_gamma   90.00
#
_symmetry.space_group_name_H-M   'P 1'
#
loop_
_entity.id
_entity.type
_entity.pdbx_description
1 polymer ?
#
loop_
_entity_poly.entity_id
_entity_poly.type
_entity_poly.pdbx_seq_one_letter_code
_entity_poly.pdbx_strand_id
1 'polypeptide(L)'
;MPATEPLNHVIRRDLMRGSSYLVKEQRAELCFEIFVSLVKGRCTNCQHLDAFPCESIGCERCTLPCTCKECKNFRAQGLCFTINSPMEVRLRYALQTTLIFWISSHGPENVSPTNLEMIANIISKFLKKSRNPVVLLDGIEHMILSNGSVPVLRFLRDVEEKITMYNAIFILPINPKAVGEKELALMERTMKEIDAKDEEYEWLNGGVNTEDEFNMFMQRVA
;
A
#
# COMPACT_ATOMS: atom_id res chain seq x y z
N MET A 1 1.84 -30.36 -10.06
CA MET A 1 1.93 -29.20 -9.15
C MET A 1 1.68 -27.97 -10.00
N PRO A 2 0.71 -27.09 -9.70
CA PRO A 2 0.64 -25.83 -10.42
C PRO A 2 1.90 -25.05 -10.06
N ALA A 3 2.63 -24.63 -11.09
CA ALA A 3 3.81 -23.80 -10.97
C ALA A 3 3.42 -22.54 -10.20
N THR A 4 4.07 -22.28 -9.08
CA THR A 4 4.00 -20.98 -8.42
C THR A 4 4.61 -19.97 -9.37
N GLU A 5 3.77 -19.12 -9.96
CA GLU A 5 4.24 -17.94 -10.69
C GLU A 5 5.19 -17.14 -9.79
N PRO A 6 6.32 -16.65 -10.32
CA PRO A 6 7.22 -15.83 -9.55
C PRO A 6 6.52 -14.49 -9.25
N LEU A 7 6.16 -14.27 -7.97
CA LEU A 7 5.80 -12.95 -7.43
C LEU A 7 7.05 -12.06 -7.42
N ASN A 8 7.56 -11.69 -8.60
CA ASN A 8 8.74 -10.85 -8.76
C ASN A 8 8.35 -9.54 -9.44
N HIS A 9 7.83 -8.63 -8.62
CA HIS A 9 8.09 -7.20 -8.78
C HIS A 9 8.19 -6.60 -7.38
N VAL A 10 9.34 -6.77 -6.74
CA VAL A 10 9.59 -6.13 -5.45
C VAL A 10 10.01 -4.70 -5.73
N ILE A 11 9.04 -3.80 -5.84
CA ILE A 11 9.31 -2.36 -5.80
C ILE A 11 9.90 -2.04 -4.43
N ARG A 12 11.22 -1.86 -4.36
CA ARG A 12 11.93 -1.48 -3.12
C ARG A 12 12.05 0.03 -3.04
N ARG A 13 10.94 0.69 -2.72
CA ARG A 13 10.98 2.08 -2.30
C ARG A 13 11.18 2.14 -0.79
N ASP A 14 12.30 2.75 -0.35
CA ASP A 14 12.56 3.01 1.07
C ASP A 14 11.70 4.19 1.55
N LEU A 15 10.43 3.89 1.84
CA LEU A 15 9.50 4.87 2.39
C LEU A 15 9.79 5.08 3.88
N MET A 16 10.12 6.32 4.22
CA MET A 16 10.23 6.78 5.60
C MET A 16 8.87 6.64 6.32
N ARG A 17 8.88 6.04 7.51
CA ARG A 17 7.71 5.98 8.39
C ARG A 17 7.38 7.35 9.00
N GLY A 18 6.12 7.51 9.40
CA GLY A 18 5.59 8.79 9.86
C GLY A 18 5.43 9.80 8.71
N SER A 19 5.36 9.33 7.47
CA SER A 19 5.24 10.17 6.27
C SER A 19 4.03 9.76 5.44
N SER A 20 3.50 10.75 4.73
CA SER A 20 2.43 10.62 3.75
C SER A 20 2.98 10.79 2.34
N TYR A 21 2.51 9.98 1.41
CA TYR A 21 2.98 9.92 0.05
C TYR A 21 1.83 10.13 -0.93
N LEU A 22 2.07 10.99 -1.91
CA LEU A 22 1.15 11.31 -2.99
C LEU A 22 1.68 10.69 -4.28
N VAL A 23 0.83 9.96 -5.00
CA VAL A 23 1.19 9.34 -6.27
C VAL A 23 0.24 9.85 -7.35
N LYS A 24 0.80 10.54 -8.35
CA LYS A 24 0.01 11.14 -9.42
C LYS A 24 -0.24 10.11 -10.52
N GLU A 25 -1.40 9.46 -10.48
CA GLU A 25 -1.78 8.40 -11.42
C GLU A 25 -3.28 8.44 -11.73
N GLN A 26 -3.68 7.98 -12.91
CA GLN A 26 -5.11 7.94 -13.30
C GLN A 26 -5.86 6.78 -12.65
N ARG A 27 -5.15 5.70 -12.36
CA ARG A 27 -5.62 4.49 -11.68
C ARG A 27 -4.57 4.16 -10.63
N ALA A 28 -4.99 3.72 -9.46
CA ALA A 28 -4.13 3.48 -8.31
C ALA A 28 -3.14 2.30 -8.44
N GLU A 29 -2.71 1.94 -9.65
CA GLU A 29 -1.91 0.73 -9.93
C GLU A 29 -0.57 0.77 -9.18
N LEU A 30 0.17 1.86 -9.28
CA LEU A 30 1.46 2.03 -8.61
C LEU A 30 1.31 2.08 -7.10
N CYS A 31 0.31 2.79 -6.59
CA CYS A 31 0.01 2.81 -5.16
C CYS A 31 -0.26 1.41 -4.60
N PHE A 32 -1.02 0.60 -5.33
CA PHE A 32 -1.29 -0.77 -4.92
C PHE A 32 -0.02 -1.63 -4.92
N GLU A 33 0.82 -1.53 -5.95
CA GLU A 33 2.10 -2.26 -5.98
C GLU A 33 3.02 -1.87 -4.81
N ILE A 34 3.16 -0.57 -4.51
CA ILE A 34 3.90 -0.08 -3.34
C ILE A 34 3.28 -0.61 -2.04
N PHE A 35 1.96 -0.52 -1.91
CA PHE A 35 1.26 -0.98 -0.72
C PHE A 35 1.46 -2.49 -0.50
N VAL A 36 1.34 -3.29 -1.56
CA VAL A 36 1.53 -4.74 -1.54
C VAL A 36 2.98 -5.09 -1.20
N SER A 37 3.96 -4.40 -1.77
CA SER A 37 5.38 -4.64 -1.50
C SER A 37 5.72 -4.40 -0.03
N LEU A 38 5.13 -3.36 0.59
CA LEU A 38 5.30 -3.07 2.01
C LEU A 38 4.62 -4.11 2.90
N VAL A 39 3.38 -4.49 2.60
CA VAL A 39 2.57 -5.38 3.45
C VAL A 39 3.01 -6.84 3.35
N LYS A 40 3.42 -7.29 2.16
CA LYS A 40 3.97 -8.64 1.96
C LYS A 40 5.47 -8.75 2.25
N GLY A 41 6.15 -7.62 2.33
CA GLY A 41 7.59 -7.53 2.51
C GLY A 41 8.09 -8.11 3.84
N ARG A 42 9.41 -8.41 3.87
CA ARG A 42 10.11 -8.70 5.12
C ARG A 42 10.27 -7.40 5.92
N CYS A 43 10.40 -7.51 7.24
CA CYS A 43 10.74 -6.35 8.06
C CYS A 43 12.13 -5.80 7.67
N THR A 44 12.32 -4.49 7.79
CA THR A 44 13.53 -3.78 7.33
C THR A 44 14.84 -4.34 7.90
N ASN A 45 14.80 -4.86 9.14
CA ASN A 45 15.94 -5.48 9.83
C ASN A 45 15.70 -6.97 10.09
N CYS A 46 15.10 -7.69 9.13
CA CYS A 46 14.83 -9.11 9.28
C CYS A 46 16.13 -9.93 9.32
N GLN A 47 16.36 -10.65 10.41
CA GLN A 47 17.48 -11.59 10.54
C GLN A 47 17.13 -13.00 10.04
N HIS A 48 15.87 -13.22 9.63
CA HIS A 48 15.37 -14.52 9.17
C HIS A 48 15.28 -14.53 7.64
N LEU A 49 16.30 -15.13 6.99
CA LEU A 49 16.37 -15.21 5.52
C LEU A 49 15.31 -16.14 4.93
N ASP A 50 14.85 -17.11 5.71
CA ASP A 50 13.80 -18.09 5.44
C ASP A 50 12.37 -17.55 5.68
N ALA A 51 12.23 -16.31 6.13
CA ALA A 51 10.93 -15.70 6.35
C ALA A 51 10.18 -15.53 5.01
N PHE A 52 9.08 -16.25 4.85
CA PHE A 52 8.19 -16.16 3.69
C PHE A 52 7.32 -14.89 3.72
N PRO A 53 6.82 -14.38 2.58
CA PRO A 53 5.87 -13.26 2.52
C PRO A 53 4.59 -13.56 3.30
N CYS A 54 4.13 -12.64 4.17
CA CYS A 54 2.97 -12.85 5.02
C CYS A 54 2.35 -11.52 5.42
N GLU A 55 1.03 -11.43 5.22
CA GLU A 55 0.20 -10.25 5.48
C GLU A 55 -0.62 -10.37 6.78
N SER A 56 -0.39 -11.43 7.58
CA SER A 56 -1.28 -11.77 8.71
C SER A 56 -1.23 -10.70 9.81
N ILE A 57 -2.40 -10.10 10.06
CA ILE A 57 -2.59 -9.06 11.09
C ILE A 57 -2.59 -9.66 12.52
N GLY A 58 -2.77 -10.97 12.66
CA GLY A 58 -2.79 -11.69 13.94
C GLY A 58 -1.92 -12.96 13.93
N CYS A 59 -0.63 -12.83 14.24
CA CYS A 59 0.30 -13.97 14.31
C CYS A 59 -0.05 -14.97 15.42
N GLU A 60 -0.72 -14.51 16.47
CA GLU A 60 -1.13 -15.29 17.64
C GLU A 60 -2.11 -16.43 17.35
N ARG A 61 -2.84 -16.37 16.23
CA ARG A 61 -3.76 -17.43 15.79
C ARG A 61 -3.25 -18.22 14.58
N CYS A 62 -2.10 -17.84 14.03
CA CYS A 62 -1.52 -18.49 12.86
C CYS A 62 -0.95 -19.86 13.28
N THR A 63 -1.25 -20.93 12.53
CA THR A 63 -0.72 -22.29 12.79
C THR A 63 0.57 -22.59 12.04
N LEU A 64 0.97 -21.74 11.09
CA LEU A 64 2.18 -21.97 10.29
C LEU A 64 3.45 -21.91 11.16
N PRO A 65 4.47 -22.75 10.86
CA PRO A 65 5.78 -22.64 11.47
C PRO A 65 6.47 -21.40 10.88
N CYS A 66 6.42 -20.29 11.62
CA CYS A 66 6.92 -19.00 11.16
C CYS A 66 7.88 -18.43 12.20
N THR A 67 9.12 -18.18 11.77
CA THR A 67 10.19 -17.58 12.59
C THR A 67 9.80 -16.19 13.12
N CYS A 68 8.86 -15.50 12.46
CA CYS A 68 8.35 -14.22 12.93
C CYS A 68 7.53 -14.29 14.22
N LYS A 69 7.06 -15.46 14.67
CA LYS A 69 6.31 -15.58 15.93
C LYS A 69 7.18 -15.29 17.15
N GLU A 70 8.48 -15.58 17.05
CA GLU A 70 9.46 -15.37 18.11
C GLU A 70 10.36 -14.14 17.83
N CYS A 71 10.16 -13.49 16.67
CA CYS A 71 10.92 -12.32 16.27
C CYS A 71 10.45 -11.07 17.02
N LYS A 72 11.40 -10.24 17.47
CA LYS A 72 11.10 -8.94 18.08
C LYS A 72 10.75 -7.85 17.06
N ASN A 73 10.95 -8.13 15.77
CA ASN A 73 10.58 -7.23 14.69
C ASN A 73 9.12 -7.45 14.28
N PHE A 74 8.47 -6.40 13.79
CA PHE A 74 7.11 -6.47 13.31
C PHE A 74 7.04 -6.30 11.80
N ARG A 75 6.25 -7.14 11.15
CA ARG A 75 5.89 -6.94 9.76
C ARG A 75 4.94 -5.75 9.65
N ALA A 76 4.92 -5.14 8.46
CA ALA A 76 3.92 -4.13 8.18
C ALA A 76 2.52 -4.74 8.20
N GLN A 77 1.55 -3.94 8.62
CA GLN A 77 0.14 -4.31 8.58
C GLN A 77 -0.57 -3.32 7.65
N GLY A 78 -1.40 -3.83 6.75
CA GLY A 78 -2.08 -3.04 5.73
C GLY A 78 -3.54 -2.74 6.08
N LEU A 79 -3.95 -1.51 5.79
CA LEU A 79 -5.34 -1.08 5.69
C LEU A 79 -5.54 -0.37 4.35
N CYS A 80 -6.53 -0.80 3.58
CA CYS A 80 -6.84 -0.23 2.28
C CYS A 80 -8.29 0.26 2.26
N PHE A 81 -8.49 1.46 1.75
CA PHE A 81 -9.77 1.94 1.25
C PHE A 81 -9.67 2.04 -0.27
N THR A 82 -10.69 1.62 -1.00
CA THR A 82 -10.69 1.64 -2.47
C THR A 82 -12.10 1.83 -3.00
N ILE A 83 -12.24 2.41 -4.19
CA ILE A 83 -13.51 2.45 -4.94
C ILE A 83 -13.80 1.13 -5.67
N ASN A 84 -12.80 0.26 -5.80
CA ASN A 84 -12.94 -1.06 -6.40
C ASN A 84 -13.45 -2.07 -5.39
N SER A 85 -14.12 -3.12 -5.86
CA SER A 85 -14.66 -4.13 -4.95
C SER A 85 -13.52 -4.87 -4.21
N PRO A 86 -13.69 -5.23 -2.93
CA PRO A 86 -12.67 -5.97 -2.19
C PRO A 86 -12.30 -7.29 -2.87
N MET A 87 -13.25 -7.98 -3.50
CA MET A 87 -12.97 -9.21 -4.24
C MET A 87 -11.99 -8.99 -5.40
N GLU A 88 -12.20 -7.95 -6.18
CA GLU A 88 -11.32 -7.61 -7.30
C GLU A 88 -9.89 -7.28 -6.82
N VAL A 89 -9.77 -6.44 -5.79
CA VAL A 89 -8.48 -6.06 -5.22
C VAL A 89 -7.74 -7.28 -4.65
N ARG A 90 -8.46 -8.17 -3.95
CA ARG A 90 -7.87 -9.41 -3.42
C ARG A 90 -7.36 -10.33 -4.51
N LEU A 91 -8.12 -10.52 -5.59
CA LEU A 91 -7.70 -11.34 -6.73
C LEU A 91 -6.49 -10.72 -7.43
N ARG A 92 -6.56 -9.43 -7.76
CA ARG A 92 -5.52 -8.75 -8.55
C ARG A 92 -4.17 -8.70 -7.83
N TYR A 93 -4.19 -8.36 -6.54
CA TYR A 93 -2.96 -8.13 -5.78
C TYR A 93 -2.62 -9.29 -4.82
N ALA A 94 -3.34 -10.40 -4.92
CA ALA A 94 -3.21 -11.58 -4.07
C ALA A 94 -3.21 -11.26 -2.56
N LEU A 95 -4.06 -10.32 -2.11
CA LEU A 95 -4.17 -9.90 -0.71
C LEU A 95 -5.16 -10.78 0.07
N GLN A 96 -4.67 -11.54 1.05
CA GLN A 96 -5.50 -12.55 1.73
C GLN A 96 -6.12 -12.02 3.02
N THR A 97 -5.32 -11.43 3.90
CA THR A 97 -5.74 -11.06 5.26
C THR A 97 -5.78 -9.56 5.51
N THR A 98 -5.33 -8.77 4.54
CA THR A 98 -5.34 -7.31 4.59
C THR A 98 -6.78 -6.78 4.77
N LEU A 99 -6.94 -5.77 5.63
CA LEU A 99 -8.22 -5.08 5.83
C LEU A 99 -8.48 -4.18 4.62
N ILE A 100 -9.58 -4.44 3.90
CA ILE A 100 -9.97 -3.69 2.71
C ILE A 100 -11.41 -3.20 2.93
N PHE A 101 -11.61 -1.88 2.86
CA PHE A 101 -12.91 -1.23 2.92
C PHE A 101 -13.28 -0.68 1.55
N TRP A 102 -14.49 -1.02 1.12
CA TRP A 102 -15.02 -0.52 -0.15
C TRP A 102 -15.68 0.84 0.04
N ILE A 103 -15.18 1.87 -0.63
CA ILE A 103 -15.80 3.19 -0.70
C ILE A 103 -16.91 3.12 -1.74
N SER A 104 -18.15 2.99 -1.28
CA SER A 104 -19.32 2.89 -2.14
C SER A 104 -20.57 3.33 -1.40
N SER A 105 -21.53 3.89 -2.15
CA SER A 105 -22.88 4.21 -1.64
C SER A 105 -23.82 3.00 -1.68
N HIS A 106 -23.41 1.89 -2.32
CA HIS A 106 -24.23 0.71 -2.57
C HIS A 106 -23.46 -0.59 -2.32
N GLY A 107 -24.19 -1.65 -1.97
CA GLY A 107 -23.63 -2.97 -1.68
C GLY A 107 -23.44 -3.28 -0.19
N PRO A 108 -23.25 -4.56 0.15
CA PRO A 108 -23.00 -4.98 1.53
C PRO A 108 -21.59 -4.59 1.98
N GLU A 109 -21.43 -4.30 3.29
CA GLU A 109 -20.13 -4.08 3.96
C GLU A 109 -19.25 -2.99 3.31
N ASN A 110 -19.86 -1.85 2.93
CA ASN A 110 -19.16 -0.68 2.42
C ASN A 110 -18.99 0.43 3.46
N VAL A 111 -18.20 1.43 3.10
CA VAL A 111 -18.14 2.73 3.78
C VAL A 111 -18.59 3.79 2.79
N SER A 112 -19.60 4.57 3.17
CA SER A 112 -20.10 5.65 2.31
C SER A 112 -19.00 6.70 2.08
N PRO A 113 -18.81 7.19 0.84
CA PRO A 113 -17.88 8.29 0.55
C PRO A 113 -18.24 9.58 1.30
N THR A 114 -19.49 9.74 1.73
CA THR A 114 -19.93 10.91 2.53
C THR A 114 -19.59 10.81 4.01
N ASN A 115 -19.19 9.62 4.49
CA ASN A 115 -18.94 9.39 5.91
C ASN A 115 -17.45 9.49 6.25
N LEU A 116 -16.90 10.70 6.10
CA LEU A 116 -15.50 11.00 6.40
C LEU A 116 -15.13 10.64 7.86
N GLU A 117 -16.07 10.82 8.78
CA GLU A 117 -15.89 10.50 10.20
C GLU A 117 -15.67 8.99 10.42
N MET A 118 -16.46 8.14 9.75
CA MET A 118 -16.30 6.69 9.83
C MET A 118 -14.94 6.24 9.30
N ILE A 119 -14.50 6.77 8.16
CA ILE A 119 -13.18 6.47 7.59
C ILE A 119 -12.07 6.88 8.58
N ALA A 120 -12.15 8.11 9.12
CA ALA A 120 -11.18 8.62 10.10
C ALA A 120 -11.14 7.75 11.37
N ASN A 121 -12.29 7.29 11.84
CA ASN A 121 -12.42 6.41 13.00
C ASN A 121 -11.83 5.02 12.74
N ILE A 122 -12.05 4.45 11.56
CA ILE A 122 -11.45 3.16 11.16
C ILE A 122 -9.93 3.28 11.11
N ILE A 123 -9.41 4.31 10.42
CA ILE A 123 -7.96 4.59 10.36
C ILE A 123 -7.40 4.73 11.78
N SER A 124 -8.03 5.54 12.63
CA SER A 124 -7.57 5.77 14.00
C SER A 124 -7.53 4.49 14.84
N LYS A 125 -8.56 3.63 14.72
CA LYS A 125 -8.61 2.34 15.42
C LYS A 125 -7.54 1.37 14.92
N PHE A 126 -7.30 1.35 13.61
CA PHE A 126 -6.26 0.54 12.99
C PHE A 126 -4.86 0.98 13.48
N LEU A 127 -4.54 2.27 13.36
CA LEU A 127 -3.25 2.82 13.79
C LEU A 127 -2.92 2.50 15.26
N LYS A 128 -3.91 2.56 16.16
CA LYS A 128 -3.74 2.25 17.59
C LYS A 128 -3.43 0.78 17.88
N LYS A 129 -3.94 -0.14 17.06
CA LYS A 129 -3.81 -1.59 17.27
C LYS A 129 -2.67 -2.20 16.47
N SER A 130 -2.26 -1.52 15.41
CA SER A 130 -1.34 -2.06 14.44
C SER A 130 0.12 -1.76 14.78
N ARG A 131 0.99 -2.70 14.43
CA ARG A 131 2.43 -2.51 14.42
C ARG A 131 2.86 -2.24 12.99
N ASN A 132 3.74 -1.27 12.81
CA ASN A 132 4.22 -0.88 11.49
C ASN A 132 3.11 -0.61 10.45
N PRO A 133 2.06 0.19 10.79
CA PRO A 133 0.89 0.37 9.94
C PRO A 133 1.21 1.04 8.60
N VAL A 134 0.53 0.56 7.56
CA VAL A 134 0.52 1.11 6.20
C VAL A 134 -0.93 1.30 5.79
N VAL A 135 -1.29 2.51 5.37
CA VAL A 135 -2.65 2.87 4.99
C VAL A 135 -2.64 3.34 3.53
N LEU A 136 -3.50 2.75 2.71
CA LEU A 136 -3.78 3.16 1.33
C LEU A 136 -5.20 3.72 1.26
N LEU A 137 -5.37 4.91 0.69
CA LEU A 137 -6.68 5.54 0.46
C LEU A 137 -6.88 5.82 -1.04
N ASP A 138 -7.47 4.86 -1.74
CA ASP A 138 -7.88 4.99 -3.14
C ASP A 138 -9.37 5.44 -3.22
N GLY A 139 -9.62 6.65 -3.75
CA GLY A 139 -10.98 7.21 -3.83
C GLY A 139 -11.13 8.64 -3.35
N ILE A 140 -10.04 9.40 -3.23
CA ILE A 140 -10.07 10.79 -2.75
C ILE A 140 -10.94 11.68 -3.65
N GLU A 141 -10.91 11.46 -4.96
CA GLU A 141 -11.73 12.17 -5.94
C GLU A 141 -13.23 11.94 -5.69
N HIS A 142 -13.62 10.70 -5.41
CA HIS A 142 -15.00 10.37 -5.06
C HIS A 142 -15.43 11.05 -3.76
N MET A 143 -14.53 11.15 -2.77
CA MET A 143 -14.79 11.87 -1.53
C MET A 143 -14.93 13.38 -1.77
N ILE A 144 -14.08 13.98 -2.62
CA ILE A 144 -14.16 15.41 -2.98
C ILE A 144 -15.47 15.68 -3.73
N LEU A 145 -15.84 14.84 -4.69
CA LEU A 145 -17.09 14.96 -5.43
C LEU A 145 -18.31 14.88 -4.51
N SER A 146 -18.26 14.03 -3.48
CA SER A 146 -19.40 13.80 -2.58
C SER A 146 -19.51 14.83 -1.45
N ASN A 147 -18.39 15.38 -0.96
CA ASN A 147 -18.36 16.23 0.25
C ASN A 147 -17.89 17.67 -0.02
N GLY A 148 -17.32 17.95 -1.19
CA GLY A 148 -16.54 19.16 -1.47
C GLY A 148 -15.09 19.05 -1.00
N SER A 149 -14.22 19.92 -1.53
CA SER A 149 -12.77 19.86 -1.27
C SER A 149 -12.40 20.24 0.17
N VAL A 150 -13.04 21.27 0.74
CA VAL A 150 -12.68 21.79 2.07
C VAL A 150 -12.83 20.73 3.18
N PRO A 151 -13.95 19.99 3.31
CA PRO A 151 -14.05 18.93 4.32
C PRO A 151 -13.02 17.82 4.13
N VAL A 152 -12.75 17.44 2.88
CA VAL A 152 -11.80 16.37 2.55
C VAL A 152 -10.36 16.76 2.88
N LEU A 153 -9.95 17.99 2.59
CA LEU A 153 -8.63 18.50 2.95
C LEU A 153 -8.41 18.57 4.47
N ARG A 154 -9.46 18.90 5.25
CA ARG A 154 -9.39 18.82 6.72
C ARG A 154 -9.25 17.39 7.19
N PHE A 155 -10.04 16.48 6.63
CA PHE A 155 -9.93 15.05 6.90
C PHE A 155 -8.52 14.52 6.61
N LEU A 156 -7.93 14.87 5.47
CA LEU A 156 -6.57 14.46 5.13
C LEU A 156 -5.55 14.98 6.15
N ARG A 157 -5.63 16.27 6.52
CA ARG A 157 -4.77 16.84 7.56
C ARG A 157 -4.87 16.07 8.88
N ASP A 158 -6.09 15.80 9.33
CA ASP A 158 -6.33 15.05 10.57
C ASP A 158 -5.79 13.61 10.50
N VAL A 159 -5.80 13.00 9.31
CA VAL A 159 -5.18 11.69 9.06
C VAL A 159 -3.66 11.83 9.09
N GLU A 160 -3.06 12.78 8.39
CA GLU A 160 -1.61 13.00 8.35
C GLU A 160 -0.99 13.22 9.74
N GLU A 161 -1.67 13.97 10.61
CA GLU A 161 -1.25 14.14 12.01
C GLU A 161 -1.19 12.79 12.75
N LYS A 162 -2.18 11.92 12.54
CA LYS A 162 -2.20 10.57 13.11
C LYS A 162 -1.12 9.68 12.48
N ILE A 163 -0.92 9.76 11.17
CA ILE A 163 0.12 9.01 10.46
C ILE A 163 1.50 9.32 11.05
N THR A 164 1.77 10.60 11.31
CA THR A 164 3.00 11.04 11.98
C THR A 164 3.07 10.51 13.41
N MET A 165 2.01 10.68 14.20
CA MET A 165 1.96 10.23 15.61
C MET A 165 2.19 8.73 15.79
N TYR A 166 1.62 7.90 14.91
CA TYR A 166 1.72 6.44 14.98
C TYR A 166 2.87 5.87 14.13
N ASN A 167 3.74 6.73 13.59
CA ASN A 167 4.86 6.33 12.73
C ASN A 167 4.41 5.40 11.57
N ALA A 168 3.28 5.74 10.96
CA ALA A 168 2.65 5.00 9.89
C ALA A 168 3.14 5.45 8.51
N ILE A 169 2.85 4.66 7.48
CA ILE A 169 2.99 5.10 6.09
C ILE A 169 1.58 5.33 5.55
N PHE A 170 1.36 6.47 4.90
CA PHE A 170 0.11 6.77 4.20
C PHE A 170 0.38 6.94 2.71
N ILE A 171 -0.42 6.31 1.88
CA ILE A 171 -0.29 6.31 0.42
C ILE A 171 -1.62 6.80 -0.15
N LEU A 172 -1.53 7.84 -0.99
CA LEU A 172 -2.68 8.49 -1.61
C LEU A 172 -2.47 8.57 -3.13
N PRO A 173 -3.12 7.71 -3.92
CA PRO A 173 -3.25 7.92 -5.36
C PRO A 173 -4.12 9.16 -5.62
N ILE A 174 -3.73 9.95 -6.62
CA ILE A 174 -4.52 11.09 -7.08
C ILE A 174 -4.40 11.25 -8.59
N ASN A 175 -5.52 11.46 -9.27
CA ASN A 175 -5.52 11.95 -10.64
C ASN A 175 -5.43 13.48 -10.62
N PRO A 176 -4.28 14.08 -10.99
CA PRO A 176 -4.10 15.53 -10.95
C PRO A 176 -5.04 16.28 -11.90
N LYS A 177 -5.66 15.59 -12.88
CA LYS A 177 -6.66 16.18 -13.79
C LYS A 177 -8.08 16.19 -13.22
N ALA A 178 -8.34 15.44 -12.15
CA ALA A 178 -9.65 15.32 -11.53
C ALA A 178 -9.80 16.22 -10.28
N VAL A 179 -8.73 16.88 -9.86
CA VAL A 179 -8.68 17.72 -8.66
C VAL A 179 -8.22 19.13 -9.05
N GLY A 180 -8.73 20.16 -8.38
CA GLY A 180 -8.35 21.54 -8.66
C GLY A 180 -6.89 21.82 -8.29
N GLU A 181 -6.26 22.77 -8.98
CA GLU A 181 -4.85 23.13 -8.78
C GLU A 181 -4.55 23.55 -7.33
N LYS A 182 -5.48 24.28 -6.70
CA LYS A 182 -5.33 24.73 -5.31
C LYS A 182 -5.35 23.56 -4.33
N GLU A 183 -6.28 22.62 -4.52
CA GLU A 183 -6.38 21.42 -3.71
C GLU A 183 -5.13 20.55 -3.84
N LEU A 184 -4.67 20.34 -5.08
CA LEU A 184 -3.47 19.55 -5.35
C LEU A 184 -2.22 20.17 -4.71
N ALA A 185 -2.01 21.48 -4.88
CA ALA A 185 -0.89 22.19 -4.28
C ALA A 185 -0.89 22.14 -2.74
N LEU A 186 -2.07 22.07 -2.11
CA LEU A 186 -2.18 21.89 -0.67
C LEU A 186 -1.76 20.48 -0.23
N MET A 187 -2.08 19.45 -1.00
CA MET A 187 -1.66 18.07 -0.73
C MET A 187 -0.15 17.89 -0.97
N GLU A 188 0.39 18.43 -2.06
CA GLU A 188 1.82 18.39 -2.39
C GLU A 188 2.70 19.10 -1.34
N ARG A 189 2.14 20.08 -0.62
CA ARG A 189 2.86 20.78 0.43
C ARG A 189 3.16 19.91 1.65
N THR A 190 2.29 18.93 1.95
CA THR A 190 2.40 18.10 3.15
C THR A 190 2.85 16.68 2.84
N MET A 191 2.48 16.16 1.66
CA MET A 191 2.78 14.80 1.22
C MET A 191 3.98 14.77 0.28
N LYS A 192 4.81 13.73 0.41
CA LYS A 192 5.96 13.50 -0.48
C LYS A 192 5.47 12.88 -1.78
N GLU A 193 5.83 13.48 -2.90
CA GLU A 193 5.53 12.91 -4.22
C GLU A 193 6.36 11.65 -4.48
N ILE A 194 5.74 10.64 -5.09
CA ILE A 194 6.43 9.48 -5.66
C ILE A 194 6.17 9.50 -7.17
N ASP A 195 7.24 9.57 -7.94
CA ASP A 195 7.15 9.58 -9.40
C ASP A 195 7.00 8.15 -9.93
N ALA A 196 6.03 7.97 -10.84
CA ALA A 196 5.86 6.71 -11.57
C ALA A 196 7.04 6.41 -12.53
N LYS A 197 7.85 7.42 -12.85
CA LYS A 197 9.00 7.29 -13.76
C LYS A 197 10.28 6.78 -13.09
N ASP A 198 10.32 6.70 -11.76
CA ASP A 198 11.47 6.14 -11.04
C ASP A 198 11.69 4.65 -11.34
N GLU A 199 10.70 3.98 -11.94
CA GLU A 199 10.80 2.58 -12.36
C GLU A 199 11.72 2.41 -13.56
N GLU A 200 11.73 3.33 -14.52
CA GLU A 200 12.59 3.19 -15.70
C GLU A 200 14.09 3.32 -15.35
N TYR A 201 14.41 4.06 -14.28
CA TYR A 201 15.79 4.28 -13.83
C TYR A 201 16.37 3.15 -12.95
N GLU A 202 15.55 2.44 -12.17
CA GLU A 202 16.01 1.24 -11.43
C GLU A 202 16.27 0.05 -12.36
N TRP A 203 15.55 -0.07 -13.48
CA TRP A 203 15.83 -1.09 -14.49
C TRP A 203 17.10 -0.80 -15.29
N LEU A 204 17.38 0.46 -15.61
CA LEU A 204 18.59 0.84 -16.35
C LEU A 204 19.88 0.78 -15.50
N ASN A 205 19.78 0.94 -14.18
CA ASN A 205 20.93 0.93 -13.27
C ASN A 205 21.02 -0.30 -12.36
N GLY A 206 19.95 -1.08 -12.24
CA GLY A 206 19.89 -2.35 -11.51
C GLY A 206 20.34 -3.51 -12.38
N GLY A 207 21.65 -3.60 -12.61
CA GLY A 207 22.26 -4.68 -13.37
C GLY A 207 21.92 -6.07 -12.82
N VAL A 208 20.98 -6.74 -13.49
CA VAL A 208 21.00 -8.20 -13.61
C VAL A 208 21.35 -8.47 -15.06
N ASN A 209 22.55 -9.00 -15.28
CA ASN A 209 23.08 -9.31 -16.60
C ASN A 209 22.27 -10.48 -17.17
N THR A 210 21.18 -10.17 -17.88
CA THR A 210 20.24 -11.14 -18.46
C THR A 210 20.87 -11.98 -19.57
N GLU A 211 22.06 -11.63 -20.06
CA GLU A 211 22.84 -12.47 -20.98
C GLU A 211 23.52 -13.67 -20.28
N ASP A 212 23.91 -13.54 -19.01
CA ASP A 212 24.61 -14.62 -18.30
C ASP A 212 23.66 -15.75 -17.88
N GLU A 213 22.44 -15.44 -17.44
CA GLU A 213 21.43 -16.46 -17.12
C GLU A 213 20.85 -17.14 -18.38
N PHE A 214 20.69 -16.39 -19.48
CA PHE A 214 20.23 -16.94 -20.75
C PHE A 214 21.25 -17.89 -21.38
N ASN A 215 22.54 -17.53 -21.35
CA ASN A 215 23.62 -18.40 -21.84
C ASN A 215 23.81 -19.66 -20.97
N MET A 216 23.65 -19.53 -19.64
CA MET A 216 23.73 -20.68 -18.73
C MET A 216 22.52 -21.63 -18.86
N PHE A 217 21.35 -21.11 -19.25
CA PHE A 217 20.18 -21.94 -19.60
C PHE A 217 20.40 -22.66 -20.93
N MET A 218 20.89 -21.99 -21.97
CA MET A 218 21.13 -22.60 -23.28
C MET A 218 22.23 -23.68 -23.25
N GLN A 219 23.24 -23.57 -22.37
CA GLN A 219 24.26 -24.61 -22.18
C GLN A 219 23.75 -25.87 -21.46
N ARG A 220 22.61 -25.80 -20.77
CA ARG A 220 22.00 -26.96 -20.08
C ARG A 220 21.00 -27.73 -20.94
N VAL A 221 20.61 -27.19 -22.08
CA VAL A 221 19.66 -27.80 -23.03
C VAL A 221 20.34 -28.22 -24.34
N ALA A 222 21.67 -28.04 -24.43
CA ALA A 222 22.51 -28.48 -25.55
C ALA A 222 23.30 -29.75 -25.19
#